data_AF-A0A954BUZ6-F1
#
_entry.id   AF-A0A954BUZ6-F1
#
_cell.length_a   1.000
_cell.length_b   1.000
_cell.length_c   1.000
_cell.angle_alpha   90.00
_cell.angle_beta   90.00
_cell.angle_gamma   90.00
#
_symmetry.space_group_name_H-M   'P 1'
#
loop_
_entity.id
_entity.type
_entity.pdbx_description
1 polymer ?
#
loop_
_entity_poly.entity_id
_entity_poly.type
_entity_poly.pdbx_seq_one_letter_code
_entity_poly.pdbx_strand_id
1 'polypeptide(L)'
;MSVTRIQVLVWRDFEGLFTASVVEQPEIAAVGATAQECLLQLRHFLTWTQRNQPWMFPETDLEDPQLVRVQVDVRPEYVTGRQRHPSAPIHLSVPCVHGKVASELHACSVPPMRLWFSYH
;
A
#
# COMPACT_ATOMS: atom_id res chain seq x y z
N MET A 1 -25.84 -11.98 -3.25
CA MET A 1 -24.57 -11.65 -2.57
C MET A 1 -23.81 -10.74 -3.50
N SER A 2 -23.53 -9.50 -3.10
CA SER A 2 -22.65 -8.61 -3.86
C SER A 2 -21.21 -9.10 -3.71
N VAL A 3 -20.48 -9.20 -4.82
CA VAL A 3 -19.06 -9.52 -4.82
C VAL A 3 -18.31 -8.19 -4.89
N THR A 4 -17.60 -7.84 -3.81
CA THR A 4 -16.71 -6.67 -3.80
C THR A 4 -15.30 -7.11 -4.20
N ARG A 5 -14.70 -6.40 -5.15
CA ARG A 5 -13.31 -6.59 -5.56
C ARG A 5 -12.46 -5.51 -4.89
N ILE A 6 -11.36 -5.91 -4.28
CA ILE A 6 -10.40 -5.01 -3.64
C ILE A 6 -9.05 -5.22 -4.27
N GLN A 7 -8.42 -4.13 -4.72
CA GLN A 7 -7.09 -4.11 -5.29
C GLN A 7 -6.06 -4.23 -4.16
N VAL A 8 -5.20 -5.24 -4.26
CA VAL A 8 -4.17 -5.55 -3.26
C VAL A 8 -2.81 -5.61 -3.95
N LEU A 9 -1.82 -4.93 -3.38
CA LEU A 9 -0.42 -5.10 -3.78
C LEU A 9 0.24 -6.16 -2.89
N VAL A 10 0.96 -7.09 -3.52
CA VAL A 10 1.75 -8.10 -2.81
C VAL A 10 3.22 -7.94 -3.19
N TRP A 11 4.09 -7.88 -2.19
CA TRP A 11 5.54 -7.82 -2.41
C TRP A 11 6.28 -8.68 -1.38
N ARG A 12 7.51 -9.04 -1.74
CA ARG A 12 8.45 -9.74 -0.85
C ARG A 12 9.47 -8.74 -0.31
N ASP A 13 9.75 -8.80 0.98
CA ASP A 13 10.79 -7.98 1.60
C ASP A 13 12.18 -8.64 1.55
N PHE A 14 13.17 -7.98 2.16
CA PHE A 14 14.55 -8.45 2.17
C PHE A 14 14.77 -9.65 3.11
N GLU A 15 13.93 -9.83 4.13
CA GLU A 15 13.94 -11.00 5.03
C GLU A 15 13.26 -12.21 4.39
N GLY A 16 12.62 -11.99 3.25
CA GLY A 16 11.97 -13.01 2.44
C GLY A 16 10.51 -13.24 2.80
N LEU A 17 9.94 -12.44 3.71
CA LEU A 17 8.52 -12.44 4.03
C LEU A 17 7.73 -11.72 2.94
N PHE A 18 6.45 -12.02 2.87
CA PHE A 18 5.51 -11.37 1.97
C PHE A 18 4.63 -10.40 2.75
N THR A 19 4.31 -9.27 2.13
CA THR A 19 3.31 -8.33 2.61
C THR A 19 2.24 -8.16 1.54
N ALA A 20 0.97 -8.22 1.94
CA ALA A 20 -0.18 -7.87 1.12
C ALA A 20 -0.88 -6.65 1.73
N SER A 21 -1.13 -5.60 0.95
CA SER A 21 -1.73 -4.35 1.43
C SER A 21 -2.79 -3.83 0.45
N VAL A 22 -3.88 -3.26 1.00
CA VAL A 22 -4.93 -2.61 0.21
C VAL A 22 -4.36 -1.35 -0.43
N VAL A 23 -4.53 -1.20 -1.74
CA VAL A 23 -3.89 -0.11 -2.50
C VAL A 23 -4.33 1.26 -2.01
N GLU A 24 -5.62 1.45 -1.73
CA GLU A 24 -6.18 2.75 -1.37
C GLU A 24 -6.07 3.06 0.14
N GLN A 25 -5.83 2.03 0.95
CA GLN A 25 -5.71 2.12 2.41
C GLN A 25 -4.51 1.27 2.86
N PRO A 26 -3.27 1.75 2.61
CA PRO A 26 -2.08 0.94 2.75
C PRO A 26 -1.77 0.51 4.21
N GLU A 27 -2.42 1.13 5.19
CA GLU A 27 -2.44 0.72 6.59
C GLU A 27 -3.14 -0.64 6.82
N ILE A 28 -4.05 -1.03 5.94
CA ILE A 28 -4.68 -2.34 5.95
C ILE A 28 -3.75 -3.32 5.23
N ALA A 29 -2.97 -4.07 6.00
CA ALA A 29 -2.00 -5.01 5.48
C ALA A 29 -1.93 -6.32 6.29
N ALA A 30 -1.42 -7.37 5.66
CA ALA A 30 -1.10 -8.65 6.27
C ALA A 30 0.31 -9.09 5.85
N VAL A 31 1.00 -9.81 6.74
CA VAL A 31 2.37 -10.32 6.53
C VAL A 31 2.39 -11.82 6.75
N GLY A 32 3.17 -12.55 5.95
CA GLY A 32 3.22 -14.02 5.99
C GLY A 32 4.43 -14.58 5.26
N ALA A 33 4.63 -15.90 5.36
CA ALA A 33 5.76 -16.57 4.72
C ALA A 33 5.53 -16.77 3.21
N THR A 34 4.27 -16.76 2.76
CA THR A 34 3.91 -16.83 1.35
C THR A 34 2.90 -15.74 0.96
N ALA A 35 2.87 -15.39 -0.33
CA ALA A 35 1.87 -14.49 -0.89
C ALA A 35 0.43 -14.96 -0.60
N GLN A 36 0.18 -16.27 -0.70
CA GLN A 36 -1.14 -16.87 -0.46
C GLN A 36 -1.58 -16.73 1.00
N GLU A 37 -0.68 -16.94 1.95
CA GLU A 37 -0.96 -16.75 3.38
C GLU A 37 -1.36 -15.31 3.68
N CYS A 38 -0.62 -14.33 3.14
CA CYS A 38 -0.93 -12.91 3.33
C CYS A 38 -2.33 -12.57 2.79
N LEU A 39 -2.64 -13.03 1.58
CA LEU A 39 -3.94 -12.81 0.95
C LEU A 39 -5.08 -13.47 1.72
N LEU A 40 -4.87 -14.67 2.27
CA LEU A 40 -5.86 -15.35 3.09
C LEU A 40 -6.14 -14.60 4.40
N GLN A 41 -5.08 -14.18 5.10
CA GLN A 41 -5.20 -13.38 6.33
C GLN A 41 -5.92 -12.06 6.05
N LEU A 42 -5.52 -11.34 5.01
CA LEU A 42 -6.13 -10.08 4.61
C LEU A 42 -7.61 -10.27 4.26
N ARG A 43 -7.94 -11.33 3.51
CA ARG A 43 -9.34 -11.67 3.19
C ARG A 43 -10.15 -11.97 4.44
N HIS A 44 -9.60 -12.72 5.41
CA HIS A 44 -10.28 -13.01 6.67
C HIS A 44 -10.55 -11.74 7.46
N PHE A 45 -9.55 -10.85 7.56
CA PHE A 45 -9.71 -9.55 8.20
C PHE A 45 -10.81 -8.73 7.50
N LEU A 46 -10.74 -8.55 6.18
CA LEU A 46 -11.73 -7.77 5.43
C LEU A 46 -13.15 -8.37 5.54
N THR A 47 -13.28 -9.69 5.51
CA THR A 47 -14.57 -10.38 5.70
C THR A 47 -15.12 -10.15 7.11
N TRP A 48 -14.24 -10.17 8.11
CA TRP A 48 -14.61 -9.88 9.49
C TRP A 48 -15.01 -8.41 9.64
N THR A 49 -14.25 -7.47 9.10
CA THR A 49 -14.53 -6.03 9.12
C THR A 49 -15.86 -5.73 8.44
N GLN A 50 -16.11 -6.30 7.27
CA GLN A 50 -17.40 -6.13 6.57
C GLN A 50 -18.60 -6.55 7.41
N ARG A 51 -18.45 -7.60 8.24
CA ARG A 51 -19.53 -8.15 9.07
C ARG A 51 -19.70 -7.41 10.39
N ASN A 52 -18.61 -7.02 11.02
CA ASN A 52 -18.62 -6.54 12.40
C ASN A 52 -18.46 -5.02 12.50
N GLN A 53 -17.78 -4.41 11.52
CA GLN A 53 -17.48 -2.97 11.49
C GLN A 53 -17.59 -2.43 10.04
N PRO A 54 -18.79 -2.46 9.43
CA PRO A 54 -18.96 -2.11 8.02
C PRO A 54 -18.47 -0.70 7.67
N TRP A 55 -18.52 0.24 8.61
CA TRP A 55 -18.05 1.62 8.44
C TRP A 55 -16.52 1.74 8.33
N MET A 56 -15.77 0.69 8.64
CA MET A 56 -14.31 0.62 8.43
C MET A 56 -13.93 -0.23 7.22
N PHE A 57 -14.92 -0.77 6.50
CA PHE A 57 -14.66 -1.55 5.31
C PHE A 57 -14.13 -0.61 4.21
N PRO A 58 -13.04 -0.96 3.51
CA PRO A 58 -12.46 -0.07 2.53
C PRO A 58 -13.42 0.16 1.36
N GLU A 59 -13.65 1.43 1.06
CA GLU A 59 -14.23 1.85 -0.21
C GLU A 59 -13.10 1.79 -1.26
N THR A 60 -13.42 1.21 -2.41
CA THR A 60 -12.46 1.09 -3.51
C THR A 60 -13.10 1.65 -4.76
N ASP A 61 -12.52 2.70 -5.29
CA ASP A 61 -12.93 3.42 -6.48
C ASP A 61 -11.78 3.57 -7.49
N LEU A 62 -10.65 2.90 -7.24
CA LEU A 62 -9.54 2.83 -8.18
C LEU A 62 -9.85 1.95 -9.39
N GLU A 63 -9.98 2.60 -10.54
CA GLU A 63 -10.13 2.03 -11.86
C GLU A 63 -8.79 1.93 -12.61
N ASP A 64 -8.67 0.92 -13.47
CA ASP A 64 -7.50 0.64 -14.31
C ASP A 64 -6.14 0.68 -13.58
N PRO A 65 -5.97 -0.07 -12.45
CA PRO A 65 -4.74 -0.03 -11.68
C PRO A 65 -3.55 -0.56 -12.50
N GLN A 66 -2.49 0.24 -12.58
CA GLN A 66 -1.23 -0.09 -13.21
C GLN A 66 -0.10 -0.07 -12.18
N LEU A 67 0.70 -1.13 -12.16
CA LEU A 67 1.92 -1.18 -11.37
C LEU A 67 3.06 -0.52 -12.15
N VAL A 68 3.55 0.60 -11.62
CA VAL A 68 4.69 1.34 -12.18
C VAL A 68 5.83 1.39 -11.17
N ARG A 69 7.05 1.70 -11.63
CA ARG A 69 8.20 1.96 -10.76
C ARG A 69 8.56 3.43 -10.85
N VAL A 70 8.54 4.12 -9.72
CA VAL A 70 8.92 5.53 -9.63
C VAL A 70 10.29 5.62 -8.96
N GLN A 71 11.18 6.42 -9.55
CA GLN A 71 12.46 6.77 -8.93
C GLN A 71 12.20 7.96 -8.00
N VAL A 72 12.55 7.81 -6.73
CA VAL A 72 12.39 8.86 -5.72
C VAL A 72 13.73 9.15 -5.04
N ASP A 73 14.02 10.43 -4.90
CA ASP A 73 15.18 10.91 -4.16
C ASP A 73 14.79 11.05 -2.69
N VAL A 74 15.29 10.15 -1.86
CA VAL A 74 15.05 10.19 -0.42
C VAL A 74 16.26 10.79 0.26
N ARG A 75 16.04 11.76 1.15
CA ARG A 75 17.09 12.27 2.04
C ARG A 75 16.93 11.64 3.42
N PRO A 76 17.68 10.57 3.73
CA PRO A 76 17.58 9.94 5.02
C PRO A 76 18.12 10.87 6.12
N GLU A 77 17.58 10.69 7.32
CA GLU A 77 18.05 11.33 8.54
C GLU A 77 18.48 10.25 9.53
N TYR A 78 19.57 10.47 10.24
CA TYR A 78 19.95 9.62 11.38
C TYR A 78 19.93 10.42 12.67
N VAL A 79 19.61 9.74 13.77
CA VAL A 79 19.47 10.34 15.09
C VAL A 79 20.64 9.91 15.95
N THR A 80 21.34 10.87 16.55
CA THR A 80 22.40 10.61 17.53
C THR A 80 22.09 11.39 18.80
N GLY A 81 21.73 10.68 19.88
CA GLY A 81 21.20 11.30 21.09
C GLY A 81 19.87 12.03 20.82
N ARG A 82 19.86 13.36 20.93
CA ARG A 82 18.69 14.22 20.64
C ARG A 82 18.80 14.99 19.31
N GLN A 83 19.91 14.86 18.59
CA GLN A 83 20.15 15.59 17.35
C GLN A 83 19.80 14.73 16.14
N ARG A 84 19.17 15.36 15.14
CA ARG A 84 18.94 14.78 13.82
C ARG A 84 19.98 15.32 12.86
N HIS A 85 20.59 14.42 12.10
CA HIS A 85 21.61 14.76 11.13
C HIS A 85 21.12 14.32 9.74
N PRO A 86 21.13 15.23 8.74
CA PRO A 86 20.82 14.86 7.38
C PRO A 86 21.95 13.99 6.81
N SER A 87 21.60 13.03 5.97
CA SER A 87 22.54 12.23 5.18
C SER A 87 22.49 12.62 3.70
N ALA A 88 23.44 12.12 2.93
CA ALA A 88 23.42 12.26 1.48
C ALA A 88 22.13 11.65 0.91
N PRO A 89 21.52 12.26 -0.13
CA PRO A 89 20.36 11.68 -0.80
C PRO A 89 20.67 10.28 -1.34
N ILE A 90 19.68 9.39 -1.28
CA ILE A 90 19.71 8.07 -1.90
C ILE A 90 18.57 7.98 -2.92
N HIS A 91 18.84 7.33 -4.04
CA HIS A 91 17.84 7.07 -5.07
C HIS A 91 17.17 5.73 -4.80
N LEU A 92 15.84 5.72 -4.63
CA LEU A 92 15.06 4.52 -4.41
C LEU A 92 14.12 4.28 -5.60
N SER A 93 14.08 3.03 -6.09
CA SER A 93 13.07 2.59 -7.04
C SER A 93 11.92 1.96 -6.26
N VAL A 94 10.79 2.67 -6.17
CA VAL A 94 9.65 2.24 -5.36
C VAL A 94 8.51 1.80 -6.28
N PRO A 95 7.89 0.63 -6.04
CA PRO A 95 6.69 0.25 -6.76
C PRO A 95 5.53 1.16 -6.33
N CYS A 96 4.83 1.70 -7.32
CA CYS A 96 3.65 2.52 -7.14
C CYS A 96 2.49 1.91 -7.93
N VAL A 97 1.29 1.97 -7.38
CA VAL A 97 0.07 1.65 -8.12
C VAL A 97 -0.58 2.96 -8.53
N HIS A 98 -0.68 3.17 -9.84
CA HIS A 98 -1.35 4.31 -10.45
C HIS A 98 -2.71 3.86 -10.99
N GLY A 99 -3.72 4.71 -10.89
CA GLY A 99 -5.00 4.47 -11.54
C GLY A 99 -5.83 5.73 -11.59
N LYS A 100 -7.09 5.58 -11.99
CA LYS A 100 -8.09 6.64 -11.98
C LYS A 100 -9.05 6.43 -10.82
N VAL A 101 -9.44 7.51 -10.17
CA VAL A 101 -10.53 7.53 -9.19
C VAL A 101 -11.76 8.15 -9.85
N ALA A 102 -12.95 7.93 -9.30
CA ALA A 102 -14.16 8.61 -9.76
C ALA A 102 -13.88 10.13 -9.92
N SER A 103 -14.33 10.73 -11.02
CA SER A 103 -14.11 12.15 -11.44
C SER A 103 -12.87 12.47 -12.30
N GLU A 104 -12.28 11.52 -13.02
CA GLU A 104 -11.05 11.71 -13.85
C GLU A 104 -9.81 12.16 -13.06
N LEU A 105 -9.84 12.05 -11.72
CA LEU A 105 -8.68 12.30 -10.87
C LEU A 105 -7.74 11.10 -10.95
N HIS A 106 -6.44 11.37 -11.03
CA HIS A 106 -5.44 10.32 -10.92
C HIS A 106 -5.11 10.06 -9.46
N ALA A 107 -4.94 8.79 -9.10
CA ALA A 107 -4.43 8.39 -7.79
C ALA A 107 -3.12 7.64 -7.92
N CYS A 108 -2.23 7.89 -6.96
CA CYS A 108 -1.00 7.16 -6.81
C CYS A 108 -0.93 6.60 -5.39
N SER A 109 -0.69 5.29 -5.29
CA SER A 109 -0.40 4.60 -4.05
C SER A 109 1.03 4.13 -4.06
N VAL A 110 1.71 4.30 -2.92
CA VAL A 110 3.04 3.77 -2.63
C VAL A 110 2.94 2.90 -1.37
N PRO A 111 2.37 1.68 -1.47
CA PRO A 111 2.03 0.88 -0.29
C PRO A 111 3.23 0.57 0.64
N PRO A 112 4.45 0.27 0.14
CA PRO A 112 5.60 0.06 1.02
C PRO A 112 5.94 1.26 1.91
N MET A 113 5.60 2.47 1.46
CA MET A 113 5.81 3.71 2.23
C MET A 113 4.56 4.16 2.99
N ARG A 114 3.44 3.43 2.86
CA ARG A 114 2.12 3.79 3.39
C ARG A 114 1.66 5.18 2.95
N LEU A 115 1.85 5.48 1.67
CA LEU A 115 1.42 6.74 1.06
C LEU A 115 0.34 6.47 0.02
N TRP A 116 -0.67 7.34 0.00
CA TRP A 116 -1.69 7.40 -1.04
C TRP A 116 -2.11 8.87 -1.22
N PHE A 117 -2.27 9.32 -2.47
CA PHE A 117 -2.69 10.68 -2.78
C PHE A 117 -3.33 10.77 -4.18
N SER A 118 -4.21 11.75 -4.34
CA SER A 118 -4.83 12.12 -5.62
C SER A 118 -4.19 13.39 -6.21
N TYR A 119 -4.21 13.49 -7.54
CA TYR A 119 -3.62 14.62 -8.28
C TYR A 119 -4.37 14.91 -9.59
N HIS A 120 -4.16 16.13 -10.12
CA HIS A 120 -4.73 16.64 -11.37
C HIS A 120 -3.78 16.45 -12.55
#